data_AF-A0A8X7TFI6-F1
#
_entry.id   AF-A0A8X7TFI6-F1
#
_cell.length_a   1.000
_cell.length_b   1.000
_cell.length_c   1.000
_cell.angle_alpha   90.00
_cell.angle_beta   90.00
_cell.angle_gamma   90.00
#
_symmetry.space_group_name_H-M   'P 1'
#
loop_
_entity.id
_entity.type
_entity.pdbx_description
1 polymer ?
#
loop_
_entity_poly.entity_id
_entity_poly.type
_entity_poly.pdbx_seq_one_letter_code
_entity_poly.pdbx_strand_id
1 'polypeptide(L)' 'MEDEIELKTAPADFRFPTTNQTRHCFTRYIEFHRCTTAKGEDSNECERFVDKWNEQRETGTFPGPL' A
#
# COMPACT_ATOMS: atom_id res chain seq x y z
N MET A 1 -14.84 -12.26 -21.74
CA MET A 1 -15.41 -11.11 -21.02
C MET A 1 -14.18 -10.45 -20.43
N GLU A 2 -13.70 -9.39 -21.06
CA GLU A 2 -12.55 -8.64 -20.56
C GLU A 2 -13.00 -8.01 -19.23
N ASP A 3 -12.36 -8.41 -18.13
CA ASP A 3 -12.58 -7.80 -16.83
C ASP A 3 -12.28 -6.31 -16.95
N GLU A 4 -13.28 -5.47 -16.65
CA GLU A 4 -13.12 -4.02 -16.64
C GLU A 4 -12.09 -3.65 -15.58
N ILE A 5 -10.92 -3.19 -16.01
CA ILE A 5 -9.83 -2.80 -15.10
C ILE A 5 -10.24 -1.51 -14.38
N GLU A 6 -10.77 -1.63 -13.17
CA GLU A 6 -11.08 -0.49 -12.32
C GLU A 6 -9.77 0.17 -11.82
N LEU A 7 -9.36 1.27 -12.46
CA LEU A 7 -8.21 2.07 -12.03
C LEU A 7 -8.46 2.72 -10.66
N LYS A 8 -7.87 2.18 -9.58
CA LYS A 8 -7.93 2.72 -8.21
C LYS A 8 -6.55 3.03 -7.67
N THR A 9 -6.48 3.96 -6.71
CA THR A 9 -5.20 4.38 -6.08
C THR A 9 -5.33 4.56 -4.56
N ALA A 10 -4.24 4.88 -3.88
CA ALA A 10 -4.25 5.20 -2.45
C ALA A 10 -5.14 6.44 -2.18
N PRO A 11 -6.04 6.38 -1.18
CA PRO A 11 -6.84 7.55 -0.81
C PRO A 11 -5.94 8.64 -0.24
N ALA A 12 -6.41 9.89 -0.31
CA ALA A 12 -5.73 11.01 0.31
C ALA A 12 -5.67 10.85 1.83
N ASP A 13 -4.48 10.95 2.41
CA ASP A 13 -4.26 10.93 3.86
C ASP A 13 -4.07 12.37 4.36
N PHE A 14 -5.07 12.88 5.09
CA PHE A 14 -5.05 14.25 5.62
C PHE A 14 -3.92 14.50 6.64
N ARG A 15 -3.27 13.45 7.17
CA ARG A 15 -2.06 13.58 8.00
C ARG A 15 -0.85 14.05 7.19
N PHE A 16 -0.87 13.86 5.88
CA PHE A 16 0.23 14.17 4.97
C PHE A 16 -0.23 15.06 3.80
N PRO A 17 -0.62 16.33 4.06
CA PRO A 17 -1.16 17.23 3.05
C PRO A 17 -0.09 17.85 2.13
N THR A 18 1.19 17.64 2.41
CA THR A 18 2.30 18.24 1.67
C THR A 18 2.61 17.46 0.39
N THR A 19 3.17 18.15 -0.61
CA THR A 19 3.65 17.52 -1.85
C THR A 19 4.70 16.42 -1.62
N ASN A 20 5.52 16.55 -0.57
CA ASN A 20 6.48 15.51 -0.21
C ASN A 20 5.77 14.32 0.46
N GLN A 21 5.73 13.18 -0.22
CA GLN A 21 5.05 11.94 0.22
C GLN A 21 5.99 10.92 0.90
N THR A 22 7.27 11.25 1.13
CA THR A 22 8.25 10.31 1.73
C THR A 22 7.80 9.82 3.11
N ARG A 23 7.25 10.70 3.96
CA ARG A 23 6.74 10.33 5.29
C ARG A 23 5.49 9.46 5.19
N HIS A 24 4.60 9.74 4.24
CA HIS A 24 3.41 8.93 4.02
C HIS A 24 3.80 7.50 3.62
N CYS A 25 4.73 7.33 2.69
CA CYS A 25 5.26 6.03 2.29
C CYS A 25 5.87 5.26 3.48
N PHE A 26 6.74 5.92 4.25
CA PHE A 26 7.39 5.31 5.41
C PHE A 26 6.40 4.89 6.51
N THR A 27 5.39 5.71 6.80
CA THR A 27 4.35 5.37 7.78
C THR A 27 3.56 4.14 7.34
N ARG A 28 3.20 4.04 6.05
CA ARG A 28 2.49 2.86 5.53
C ARG A 28 3.35 1.58 5.61
N TYR A 29 4.64 1.67 5.33
CA TYR A 29 5.59 0.58 5.50
C TYR A 29 5.65 0.05 6.95
N ILE A 30 5.73 0.96 7.92
CA ILE A 30 5.73 0.60 9.34
C ILE A 30 4.38 0.00 9.77
N GLU A 31 3.27 0.59 9.32
CA GLU A 31 1.92 0.08 9.62
C GLU A 31 1.76 -1.38 9.16
N PHE A 32 2.28 -1.73 7.98
CA PHE A 32 2.32 -3.10 7.49
C PHE A 32 3.11 -4.03 8.42
N HIS A 33 4.39 -3.73 8.69
CA HIS A 33 5.21 -4.60 9.54
C HIS A 33 4.73 -4.71 10.98
N ARG A 34 4.11 -3.65 11.52
CA ARG A 34 3.43 -3.69 12.83
C ARG A 34 2.24 -4.61 12.80
N CYS A 35 1.46 -4.61 11.72
CA CYS A 35 0.33 -5.51 11.53
C CYS A 35 0.81 -6.97 11.49
N THR A 36 1.84 -7.27 10.68
CA THR A 36 2.44 -8.61 10.57
C THR A 36 2.97 -9.11 11.91
N THR A 37 3.66 -8.25 12.67
CA THR A 37 4.21 -8.61 13.99
C THR A 37 3.13 -8.82 15.04
N ALA A 38 2.05 -8.02 15.02
CA ALA A 38 1.00 -8.08 16.03
C ALA A 38 -0.01 -9.21 15.81
N LYS A 39 -0.33 -9.53 14.54
CA LYS A 39 -1.40 -10.47 14.19
C LYS A 39 -0.91 -11.80 13.58
N GLY A 40 0.38 -11.91 13.25
CA GLY A 40 0.95 -13.05 12.53
C GLY A 40 0.87 -12.88 11.02
N GLU A 41 1.67 -13.69 10.29
CA GLU A 41 1.91 -13.57 8.84
C GLU A 41 0.63 -13.78 7.98
N ASP A 42 -0.38 -14.49 8.51
CA ASP A 42 -1.59 -14.92 7.78
C ASP A 42 -2.87 -14.12 8.14
N SER A 43 -2.74 -12.99 8.82
CA SER A 43 -3.89 -12.14 9.14
C SER A 43 -4.35 -11.37 7.89
N ASN A 44 -5.50 -11.76 7.33
CA ASN A 44 -6.19 -11.13 6.17
C ASN A 44 -6.35 -9.59 6.29
N GLU A 45 -6.30 -9.04 7.50
CA GLU A 45 -6.32 -7.58 7.72
C GLU A 45 -5.00 -6.86 7.35
N CYS A 46 -3.88 -7.58 7.33
CA CYS A 46 -2.57 -7.06 6.94
C CYS A 46 -2.31 -7.20 5.43
N GLU A 47 -2.96 -8.16 4.77
CA GLU A 47 -2.92 -8.40 3.32
C GLU A 47 -3.45 -7.22 2.52
N ARG A 48 -4.40 -6.44 3.06
CA ARG A 48 -4.96 -5.26 2.39
C ARG A 48 -3.91 -4.20 2.01
N PHE A 49 -2.78 -4.17 2.74
CA PHE A 49 -1.64 -3.33 2.40
C PHE A 49 -0.73 -3.96 1.34
N VAL A 50 -0.61 -5.29 1.36
CA VAL A 50 0.25 -6.09 0.47
C VAL A 50 -0.35 -6.22 -0.92
N ASP A 51 -1.64 -6.55 -1.05
CA ASP A 51 -2.32 -6.68 -2.33
C ASP A 51 -2.22 -5.39 -3.14
N LYS A 52 -2.44 -4.25 -2.48
CA LYS A 52 -2.35 -2.94 -3.10
C LYS A 52 -0.92 -2.59 -3.54
N TRP A 53 0.10 -3.05 -2.83
CA TRP A 53 1.49 -2.85 -3.24
C TRP A 53 1.93 -3.85 -4.32
N ASN A 54 1.46 -5.09 -4.28
CA ASN A 54 1.70 -6.09 -5.32
C ASN A 54 1.07 -5.66 -6.64
N GLU A 55 -0.15 -5.13 -6.61
CA GLU A 55 -0.81 -4.53 -7.77
C GLU A 55 0.00 -3.34 -8.33
N GLN A 56 0.51 -2.46 -7.46
CA GLN A 56 1.38 -1.35 -7.87
C GLN A 56 2.72 -1.82 -8.46
N ARG A 57 3.26 -2.95 -7.99
CA ARG A 57 4.48 -3.57 -8.53
C ARG A 57 4.24 -4.19 -9.90
N GLU A 58 3.15 -4.92 -10.08
CA GLU A 58 2.76 -5.51 -11.37
C GLU A 58 2.45 -4.43 -12.42
N THR A 59 1.85 -3.32 -11.99
CA THR A 59 1.51 -2.18 -12.85
C THR A 59 2.70 -1.21 -13.07
N GLY A 60 3.85 -1.47 -12.44
CA GLY A 60 5.07 -0.64 -12.58
C GLY A 60 4.94 0.78 -12.00
N THR A 61 3.96 1.02 -11.14
CA THR A 61 3.69 2.32 -10.50
C THR A 61 4.18 2.37 -9.04
N PHE A 62 4.93 1.35 -8.62
CA PHE A 62 5.50 1.29 -7.27
C PHE A 62 6.54 2.41 -7.08
N PRO A 63 6.34 3.32 -6.12
CA PRO A 63 7.19 4.50 -5.95
C PRO A 63 8.50 4.22 -5.18
N GLY A 64 8.74 2.98 -4.75
CA GLY A 64 9.95 2.59 -4.03
C GLY A 64 11.02 2.01 -4.96
N PRO A 65 12.32 2.15 -4.63
CA PRO A 65 13.37 1.41 -5.31
C PRO A 65 13.19 -0.09 -4.99
N LEU A 66 13.20 -0.92 -6.03
CA LEU A 66 13.23 -2.39 -5.93
C LEU A 66 14.57 -2.87 -5.33
#